data_AF-A0A4R6V4H5-F1
#
_entry.id   AF-A0A4R6V4H5-F1
#
_cell.length_a   1.000
_cell.length_b   1.000
_cell.length_c   1.000
_cell.angle_alpha   90.00
_cell.angle_beta   90.00
_cell.angle_gamma   90.00
#
_symmetry.space_group_name_H-M   'P 1'
#
loop_
_entity.id
_entity.type
_entity.pdbx_description
1 polymer ?
#
loop_
_entity_poly.entity_id
_entity_poly.type
_entity_poly.pdbx_seq_one_letter_code
_entity_poly.pdbx_strand_id
1 'polypeptide(L)'
;MPDQPLRRTPARTALACLLTLVTLAVAAPVALVSARSYTPSPLARTDAEVVTDTLPRLAFVKSALADGGGQDMQALFPEGYFFTHALYGLTWLDTAQRDPALRAEALREARWALDLLYSPAGTAPFPADAAPAYGVFHAGWANWLRGRIVAVAGGPGAAPEEAAGLDASSEELAAAFEDSIAAGTPFLAAYPGQAWPVDSVVAVASLRLRDHLAGDDRHSALIGEWTARTRDRLDPATGLVPHRVDAADGGVADGARATSQSLLLRFLFEIDPEWAAADYAVFRELFTSDVAMLPGVREYPVGDDSPGDVDSGPLVFGLSASASTVAVADAVLFADAPAAASLTGFAEAAGMAVEWGGERRYLGGALPVGDAFLMWSLAAVPAVSADTPPVPTDTASPWWRVPWHLLTLLPVAALALLAVRAWRRPAAAHR
;
A
#
# COMPACT_ATOMS: atom_id res chain seq x y z
N MET A 1 -49.61 54.95 -3.21
CA MET A 1 -49.37 53.99 -2.11
C MET A 1 -47.90 53.64 -2.14
N PRO A 2 -47.16 53.72 -1.02
CA PRO A 2 -45.80 53.21 -1.01
C PRO A 2 -45.88 51.68 -1.07
N ASP A 3 -45.22 51.10 -2.08
CA ASP A 3 -44.99 49.66 -2.17
C ASP A 3 -44.39 49.18 -0.84
N GLN A 4 -45.19 48.47 -0.04
CA GLN A 4 -44.62 47.80 1.12
C GLN A 4 -43.64 46.74 0.59
N PRO A 5 -42.36 46.78 0.99
CA PRO A 5 -41.42 45.77 0.55
C PRO A 5 -41.91 44.41 1.03
N LEU A 6 -42.17 43.49 0.09
CA LEU A 6 -42.52 42.09 0.37
C LEU A 6 -41.54 41.52 1.39
N ARG A 7 -41.99 41.39 2.65
CA ARG A 7 -41.19 40.80 3.73
C ARG A 7 -41.00 39.31 3.43
N ARG A 8 -39.76 38.81 3.57
CA ARG A 8 -39.50 37.37 3.45
C ARG A 8 -40.30 36.62 4.51
N THR A 9 -41.00 35.58 4.11
CA THR A 9 -41.72 34.69 5.03
C THR A 9 -40.73 33.96 5.94
N PRO A 10 -41.07 33.67 7.22
CA PRO A 10 -40.22 32.91 8.14
C PRO A 10 -39.69 31.60 7.55
N ALA A 11 -40.53 30.85 6.81
CA ALA A 11 -40.15 29.61 6.14
C ALA A 11 -39.03 29.78 5.09
N ARG A 12 -39.04 30.89 4.33
CA ARG A 12 -37.98 31.21 3.35
C ARG A 12 -36.68 31.59 4.04
N THR A 13 -36.75 32.31 5.15
CA THR A 13 -35.57 32.62 5.97
C THR A 13 -34.98 31.35 6.56
N ALA A 14 -35.80 30.45 7.11
CA ALA A 14 -35.36 29.16 7.64
C ALA A 14 -34.70 28.29 6.56
N LEU A 15 -35.30 28.19 5.38
CA LEU A 15 -34.72 27.48 4.23
C LEU A 15 -33.38 28.09 3.79
N ALA A 16 -33.28 29.41 3.71
CA ALA A 16 -32.05 30.09 3.32
C ALA A 16 -30.94 29.86 4.36
N CYS A 17 -31.25 29.94 5.66
CA CYS A 17 -30.32 29.59 6.73
C CYS A 17 -29.88 28.13 6.65
N LEU A 18 -30.80 27.19 6.45
CA LEU A 18 -30.50 25.76 6.32
C LEU A 18 -29.57 25.52 5.11
N LEU A 19 -29.90 26.07 3.94
CA LEU A 19 -29.06 25.94 2.75
C LEU A 19 -27.67 26.53 2.96
N THR A 20 -27.55 27.68 3.64
CA THR A 20 -26.25 28.26 3.98
C THR A 20 -25.47 27.35 4.93
N LEU A 21 -26.10 26.80 5.98
CA LEU A 21 -25.44 25.88 6.91
C LEU A 21 -24.98 24.60 6.20
N VAL A 22 -25.81 24.01 5.35
CA VAL A 22 -25.44 22.83 4.54
C VAL A 22 -24.32 23.18 3.56
N THR A 23 -24.36 24.36 2.92
CA THR A 23 -23.28 24.81 2.03
C THR A 23 -21.95 24.88 2.79
N LEU A 24 -21.94 25.48 3.99
CA LEU A 24 -20.73 25.56 4.83
C LEU A 24 -20.26 24.18 5.28
N ALA A 25 -21.18 23.29 5.67
CA ALA A 25 -20.87 21.93 6.07
C ALA A 25 -20.26 21.09 4.94
N VAL A 26 -20.65 21.32 3.67
CA VAL A 26 -20.06 20.65 2.49
C VAL A 26 -18.79 21.35 2.00
N ALA A 27 -18.69 22.67 2.16
CA ALA A 27 -17.49 23.42 1.76
C ALA A 27 -16.25 23.03 2.58
N ALA A 28 -16.41 22.73 3.87
CA ALA A 28 -15.32 22.31 4.75
C ALA A 28 -14.59 21.03 4.26
N PRO A 29 -15.27 19.89 4.02
CA PRO A 29 -14.61 18.70 3.49
C PRO A 29 -14.08 18.92 2.07
N VAL A 30 -14.74 19.70 1.21
CA VAL A 30 -14.21 20.01 -0.13
C VAL A 30 -12.91 20.82 -0.05
N ALA A 31 -12.82 21.79 0.86
CA ALA A 31 -11.60 22.54 1.12
C ALA A 31 -10.48 21.62 1.67
N LEU A 32 -10.82 20.73 2.60
CA LEU A 32 -9.88 19.75 3.17
C LEU A 32 -9.33 18.82 2.08
N VAL A 33 -10.21 18.17 1.30
CA VAL A 33 -9.85 17.29 0.18
C VAL A 33 -8.99 18.02 -0.84
N SER A 34 -9.33 19.29 -1.15
CA SER A 34 -8.53 20.11 -2.06
C SER A 34 -7.14 20.39 -1.50
N ALA A 35 -7.02 20.78 -0.23
CA ALA A 35 -5.74 21.01 0.42
C ALA A 35 -4.89 19.73 0.48
N ARG A 36 -5.50 18.59 0.84
CA ARG A 36 -4.85 17.28 0.92
C ARG A 36 -4.37 16.76 -0.43
N SER A 37 -5.00 17.17 -1.54
CA SER A 37 -4.52 16.83 -2.88
C SER A 37 -3.13 17.40 -3.20
N TYR A 38 -2.65 18.38 -2.43
CA TYR A 38 -1.32 18.98 -2.54
C TYR A 38 -0.36 18.48 -1.45
N THR A 39 -0.69 17.39 -0.74
CA THR A 39 0.26 16.77 0.18
C THR A 39 1.56 16.44 -0.57
N PRO A 40 2.73 16.88 -0.06
CA PRO A 40 4.01 16.61 -0.71
C PRO A 40 4.27 15.12 -0.88
N SER A 41 4.81 14.75 -2.04
CA SER A 41 5.34 13.41 -2.29
C SER A 41 6.41 13.05 -1.25
N PRO A 42 6.54 11.77 -0.82
CA PRO A 42 7.67 11.35 0.01
C PRO A 42 9.03 11.73 -0.57
N LEU A 43 9.18 11.72 -1.91
CA LEU A 43 10.43 12.13 -2.60
C LEU A 43 10.75 13.63 -2.48
N ALA A 44 9.77 14.45 -2.10
CA ALA A 44 9.95 15.89 -1.89
C ALA A 44 10.08 16.27 -0.41
N ARG A 45 10.12 15.29 0.49
CA ARG A 45 10.15 15.48 1.95
C ARG A 45 11.50 15.08 2.51
N THR A 46 11.90 15.75 3.57
CA THR A 46 13.03 15.35 4.41
C THR A 46 12.66 14.13 5.27
N ASP A 47 13.66 13.39 5.72
CA ASP A 47 13.47 12.27 6.65
C ASP A 47 12.71 12.69 7.91
N ALA A 48 13.02 13.86 8.47
CA ALA A 48 12.33 14.40 9.64
C ALA A 48 10.83 14.64 9.38
N GLU A 49 10.47 15.13 8.18
CA GLU A 49 9.07 15.34 7.80
C GLU A 49 8.32 14.02 7.58
N VAL A 50 8.98 13.00 7.03
CA VAL A 50 8.40 11.65 6.86
C VAL A 50 8.17 11.01 8.23
N VAL A 51 9.15 11.07 9.14
CA VAL A 51 9.04 10.53 10.50
C VAL A 51 7.91 11.22 11.27
N THR A 52 7.87 12.55 11.26
CA THR A 52 6.81 13.33 11.94
C THR A 52 5.40 12.94 11.45
N ASP A 53 5.25 12.60 10.18
CA ASP A 53 3.97 12.20 9.57
C ASP A 53 3.60 10.74 9.81
N THR A 54 4.60 9.91 10.08
CA THR A 54 4.43 8.46 10.28
C THR A 54 4.06 8.14 11.74
N LEU A 55 4.63 8.86 12.71
CA LEU A 55 4.39 8.59 14.14
C LEU A 55 2.90 8.62 14.55
N PRO A 56 2.08 9.60 14.14
CA PRO A 56 0.64 9.58 14.46
C PRO A 56 -0.12 8.41 13.83
N ARG A 57 0.34 7.89 12.69
CA ARG A 57 -0.27 6.72 12.03
C ARG A 57 0.11 5.42 12.77
N LEU A 58 1.37 5.30 13.20
CA LEU A 58 1.82 4.20 14.05
C LEU A 58 1.04 4.17 15.37
N ALA A 59 0.80 5.33 15.98
CA ALA A 59 0.00 5.43 17.20
C ALA A 59 -1.44 4.91 16.98
N PHE A 60 -2.09 5.33 15.89
CA PHE A 60 -3.43 4.84 15.52
C PHE A 60 -3.44 3.32 15.34
N VAL A 61 -2.54 2.77 14.51
CA VAL A 61 -2.50 1.33 14.24
C VAL A 61 -2.21 0.56 15.52
N LYS A 62 -1.33 1.06 16.41
CA LYS A 62 -1.09 0.45 17.72
C LYS A 62 -2.35 0.40 18.58
N SER A 63 -3.11 1.49 18.66
CA SER A 63 -4.39 1.51 19.39
C SER A 63 -5.38 0.52 18.78
N ALA A 64 -5.54 0.54 17.44
CA ALA A 64 -6.44 -0.36 16.76
C ALA A 64 -6.08 -1.84 16.99
N LEU A 65 -4.79 -2.19 16.96
CA LEU A 65 -4.32 -3.55 17.26
C LEU A 65 -4.57 -3.95 18.72
N ALA A 66 -4.40 -3.02 19.67
CA ALA A 66 -4.72 -3.26 21.08
C ALA A 66 -6.21 -3.51 21.31
N ASP A 67 -7.07 -2.91 20.49
CA ASP A 67 -8.54 -3.02 20.57
C ASP A 67 -9.11 -4.20 19.75
N GLY A 68 -8.27 -5.10 19.23
CA GLY A 68 -8.70 -6.29 18.47
C GLY A 68 -8.78 -6.09 16.95
N GLY A 69 -8.28 -4.96 16.44
CA GLY A 69 -8.32 -4.62 15.02
C GLY A 69 -7.65 -5.66 14.11
N GLY A 70 -6.66 -6.40 14.60
CA GLY A 70 -6.05 -7.51 13.83
C GLY A 70 -7.06 -8.63 13.53
N GLN A 71 -7.85 -9.04 14.53
CA GLN A 71 -8.88 -10.06 14.39
C GLN A 71 -10.04 -9.55 13.51
N ASP A 72 -10.40 -8.28 13.66
CA ASP A 72 -11.42 -7.66 12.82
C ASP A 72 -10.99 -7.64 11.35
N MET A 73 -9.72 -7.30 11.07
CA MET A 73 -9.18 -7.34 9.71
C MET A 73 -9.10 -8.77 9.16
N GLN A 74 -8.79 -9.77 9.99
CA GLN A 74 -8.82 -11.19 9.59
C GLN A 74 -10.20 -11.68 9.16
N ALA A 75 -11.26 -11.13 9.74
CA ALA A 75 -12.63 -11.47 9.37
C ALA A 75 -13.04 -10.88 8.01
N LEU A 76 -12.32 -9.85 7.54
CA LEU A 76 -12.57 -9.19 6.26
C LEU A 76 -11.63 -9.67 5.14
N PHE A 77 -10.37 -9.96 5.49
CA PHE A 77 -9.31 -10.31 4.54
C PHE A 77 -8.60 -11.60 4.98
N PRO A 78 -8.25 -12.53 4.06
CA PRO A 78 -7.64 -13.81 4.41
C PRO A 78 -6.33 -13.70 5.19
N GLU A 79 -5.56 -12.63 5.00
CA GLU A 79 -4.30 -12.35 5.71
C GLU A 79 -4.39 -11.06 6.54
N GLY A 80 -5.59 -10.58 6.85
CA GLY A 80 -5.81 -9.27 7.47
C GLY A 80 -5.13 -9.12 8.84
N TYR A 81 -5.13 -10.16 9.68
CA TYR A 81 -4.36 -10.14 10.93
C TYR A 81 -2.88 -9.98 10.65
N PHE A 82 -2.38 -10.83 9.75
CA PHE A 82 -0.96 -10.95 9.46
C PHE A 82 -0.40 -9.64 8.88
N PHE A 83 -1.01 -9.12 7.82
CA PHE A 83 -0.56 -7.88 7.19
C PHE A 83 -0.59 -6.68 8.15
N THR A 84 -1.65 -6.52 8.94
CA THR A 84 -1.75 -5.38 9.85
C THR A 84 -0.60 -5.35 10.87
N HIS A 85 -0.19 -6.52 11.39
CA HIS A 85 0.96 -6.62 12.31
C HIS A 85 2.31 -6.52 11.59
N ALA A 86 2.50 -7.26 10.49
CA ALA A 86 3.76 -7.29 9.76
C ALA A 86 4.14 -5.89 9.25
N LEU A 87 3.19 -5.19 8.63
CA LEU A 87 3.40 -3.84 8.08
C LEU A 87 3.57 -2.80 9.19
N TYR A 88 2.92 -2.97 10.34
CA TYR A 88 3.17 -2.14 11.52
C TYR A 88 4.63 -2.26 12.00
N GLY A 89 5.13 -3.49 12.15
CA GLY A 89 6.52 -3.75 12.54
C GLY A 89 7.51 -3.21 11.51
N LEU A 90 7.28 -3.46 10.22
CA LEU A 90 8.14 -2.97 9.13
C LEU A 90 8.18 -1.44 9.07
N THR A 91 7.05 -0.77 9.26
CA THR A 91 6.98 0.70 9.25
C THR A 91 7.79 1.31 10.40
N TRP A 92 7.77 0.71 11.58
CA TRP A 92 8.64 1.14 12.70
C TRP A 92 10.12 1.04 12.33
N LEU A 93 10.53 -0.05 11.68
CA LEU A 93 11.92 -0.27 11.26
C LEU A 93 12.34 0.73 10.18
N ASP A 94 11.48 0.99 9.19
CA ASP A 94 11.70 2.01 8.16
C ASP A 94 11.77 3.43 8.76
N THR A 95 11.01 3.69 9.83
CA THR A 95 11.04 4.96 10.56
C THR A 95 12.35 5.13 11.33
N ALA A 96 12.83 4.09 12.02
CA ALA A 96 14.10 4.12 12.76
C ALA A 96 15.34 4.20 11.86
N GLN A 97 15.24 3.75 10.60
CA GLN A 97 16.30 3.93 9.61
C GLN A 97 16.47 5.40 9.23
N ARG A 98 15.38 6.18 9.24
CA ARG A 98 15.37 7.64 9.01
C ARG A 98 15.73 8.45 10.24
N ASP A 99 15.29 8.01 11.42
CA ASP A 99 15.64 8.61 12.70
C ASP A 99 16.19 7.56 13.68
N PRO A 100 17.54 7.44 13.77
CA PRO A 100 18.19 6.50 14.68
C PRO A 100 17.84 6.70 16.17
N ALA A 101 17.30 7.87 16.58
CA ALA A 101 16.86 8.08 17.95
C ALA A 101 15.67 7.17 18.32
N LEU A 102 14.87 6.76 17.33
CA LEU A 102 13.71 5.89 17.52
C LEU A 102 14.06 4.39 17.51
N ARG A 103 15.33 4.04 17.28
CA ARG A 103 15.78 2.64 17.11
C ARG A 103 15.32 1.71 18.23
N ALA A 104 15.45 2.13 19.49
CA ALA A 104 15.09 1.28 20.63
C ALA A 104 13.59 0.96 20.67
N GLU A 105 12.75 1.95 20.36
CA GLU A 105 11.31 1.80 20.31
C GLU A 105 10.88 0.97 19.09
N ALA A 106 11.44 1.25 17.92
CA ALA A 106 11.17 0.50 16.71
C ALA A 106 11.48 -0.99 16.85
N LEU A 107 12.63 -1.34 17.43
CA LEU A 107 12.99 -2.75 17.68
C LEU A 107 12.01 -3.41 18.65
N ARG A 108 11.56 -2.70 19.70
CA ARG A 108 10.58 -3.21 20.66
C ARG A 108 9.24 -3.49 19.99
N GLU A 109 8.74 -2.57 19.18
CA GLU A 109 7.46 -2.69 18.48
C GLU A 109 7.50 -3.74 17.35
N ALA A 110 8.61 -3.82 16.60
CA ALA A 110 8.80 -4.81 15.55
C ALA A 110 8.91 -6.24 16.10
N ARG A 111 9.61 -6.44 17.23
CA ARG A 111 9.64 -7.74 17.93
C ARG A 111 8.27 -8.16 18.41
N TRP A 112 7.53 -7.23 19.03
CA TRP A 112 6.14 -7.48 19.43
C TRP A 112 5.26 -7.88 18.25
N ALA A 113 5.40 -7.21 17.11
CA ALA A 113 4.69 -7.59 15.88
C ALA A 113 5.09 -8.99 15.39
N LEU A 114 6.39 -9.30 15.35
CA LEU A 114 6.92 -10.60 14.95
C LEU A 114 6.38 -11.74 15.84
N ASP A 115 6.37 -11.55 17.16
CA ASP A 115 5.82 -12.52 18.12
C ASP A 115 4.34 -12.81 17.83
N LEU A 116 3.57 -11.78 17.44
CA LEU A 116 2.16 -11.92 17.11
C LEU A 116 1.91 -12.66 15.80
N LEU A 117 2.83 -12.58 14.82
CA LEU A 117 2.74 -13.39 13.61
C LEU A 117 2.82 -14.91 13.90
N TYR A 118 3.49 -15.30 14.98
CA TYR A 118 3.58 -16.70 15.45
C TYR A 118 2.55 -17.06 16.53
N SER A 119 1.68 -16.11 16.92
CA SER A 119 0.59 -16.39 17.86
C SER A 119 -0.46 -17.34 17.24
N PRO A 120 -1.33 -17.97 18.05
CA PRO A 120 -2.42 -18.78 17.52
C PRO A 120 -3.32 -18.03 16.51
N ALA A 121 -3.49 -16.72 16.66
CA ALA A 121 -4.25 -15.92 15.71
C ALA A 121 -3.46 -15.66 14.40
N GLY A 122 -2.15 -15.43 14.51
CA GLY A 122 -1.28 -15.18 13.37
C GLY A 122 -1.01 -16.41 12.50
N THR A 123 -1.10 -17.61 13.07
CA THR A 123 -0.88 -18.87 12.34
C THR A 123 -2.16 -19.61 11.96
N ALA A 124 -3.31 -19.29 12.58
CA ALA A 124 -4.57 -20.00 12.35
C ALA A 124 -5.01 -20.16 10.87
N PRO A 125 -4.82 -19.16 9.98
CA PRO A 125 -5.19 -19.30 8.58
C PRO A 125 -4.27 -20.23 7.78
N PHE A 126 -3.09 -20.55 8.31
CA PHE A 126 -2.00 -21.16 7.55
C PHE A 126 -1.77 -22.63 7.94
N PRO A 127 -1.45 -23.49 6.97
CA PRO A 127 -1.20 -24.92 7.22
C PRO A 127 0.11 -25.15 7.99
N ALA A 128 0.01 -25.61 9.25
CA ALA A 128 1.19 -25.86 10.09
C ALA A 128 2.13 -26.95 9.55
N ASP A 129 1.61 -27.86 8.71
CA ASP A 129 2.33 -28.97 8.09
C ASP A 129 2.82 -28.67 6.66
N ALA A 130 2.64 -27.44 6.17
CA ALA A 130 3.27 -27.03 4.93
C ALA A 130 4.81 -26.99 5.04
N ALA A 131 5.46 -27.00 3.88
CA ALA A 131 6.90 -26.82 3.75
C ALA A 131 7.15 -25.60 2.84
N PRO A 132 7.67 -24.48 3.36
CA PRO A 132 8.02 -24.20 4.77
C PRO A 132 6.79 -24.20 5.70
N ALA A 133 7.01 -24.34 7.01
CA ALA A 133 5.93 -24.30 7.99
C ALA A 133 5.06 -23.04 7.82
N TYR A 134 3.73 -23.21 7.81
CA TYR A 134 2.75 -22.16 7.54
C TYR A 134 2.76 -21.58 6.11
N GLY A 135 3.46 -22.21 5.16
CA GLY A 135 3.48 -21.82 3.75
C GLY A 135 4.38 -20.61 3.48
N VAL A 136 4.68 -20.38 2.19
CA VAL A 136 5.68 -19.38 1.79
C VAL A 136 5.28 -17.95 2.13
N PHE A 137 3.98 -17.63 2.15
CA PHE A 137 3.48 -16.32 2.56
C PHE A 137 3.93 -15.99 3.99
N HIS A 138 3.52 -16.83 4.95
CA HIS A 138 3.84 -16.60 6.37
C HIS A 138 5.35 -16.62 6.60
N ALA A 139 6.01 -17.68 6.11
CA ALA A 139 7.44 -17.87 6.31
C ALA A 139 8.27 -16.74 5.69
N GLY A 140 7.96 -16.33 4.46
CA GLY A 140 8.68 -15.28 3.74
C GLY A 140 8.56 -13.92 4.41
N TRP A 141 7.34 -13.47 4.72
CA TRP A 141 7.12 -12.18 5.38
C TRP A 141 7.67 -12.14 6.80
N ALA A 142 7.51 -13.22 7.59
CA ALA A 142 8.06 -13.29 8.93
C ALA A 142 9.60 -13.28 8.92
N ASN A 143 10.22 -13.98 7.96
CA ASN A 143 11.66 -13.98 7.78
C ASN A 143 12.18 -12.60 7.32
N TRP A 144 11.46 -11.93 6.43
CA TRP A 144 11.76 -10.55 6.03
C TRP A 144 11.72 -9.59 7.22
N LEU A 145 10.64 -9.61 8.03
CA LEU A 145 10.53 -8.77 9.23
C LEU A 145 11.68 -9.05 10.22
N ARG A 146 12.00 -10.33 10.45
CA ARG A 146 13.14 -10.73 11.30
C ARG A 146 14.47 -10.20 10.77
N GLY A 147 14.71 -10.31 9.46
CA GLY A 147 15.89 -9.75 8.81
C GLY A 147 15.99 -8.24 8.98
N ARG A 148 14.88 -7.51 8.84
CA ARG A 148 14.84 -6.05 9.07
C ARG A 148 15.12 -5.68 10.53
N ILE A 149 14.68 -6.49 11.50
CA ILE A 149 15.05 -6.30 12.93
C ILE A 149 16.56 -6.41 13.11
N VAL A 150 17.19 -7.45 12.53
CA VAL A 150 18.65 -7.63 12.58
C VAL A 150 19.38 -6.46 11.94
N ALA A 151 18.91 -5.98 10.78
CA ALA A 151 19.47 -4.83 10.10
C ALA A 151 19.46 -3.57 10.97
N VAL A 152 18.28 -3.19 11.51
CA VAL A 152 18.11 -1.98 12.34
C VAL A 152 18.83 -2.09 13.68
N ALA A 153 18.99 -3.28 14.24
CA ALA A 153 19.77 -3.50 15.45
C ALA A 153 21.27 -3.19 15.26
N GLY A 154 21.77 -3.26 14.02
CA GLY A 154 23.18 -3.06 13.68
C GLY A 154 23.88 -4.34 13.23
N GLY A 155 23.13 -5.34 12.74
CA GLY A 155 23.64 -6.59 12.19
C GLY A 155 23.62 -7.77 13.19
N PRO A 156 24.07 -8.96 12.74
CA PRO A 156 23.91 -10.21 13.49
C PRO A 156 24.48 -10.20 14.91
N GLY A 157 25.60 -9.50 15.14
CA GLY A 157 26.20 -9.40 16.47
C GLY A 157 25.39 -8.58 17.48
N ALA A 158 24.54 -7.66 17.01
CA ALA A 158 23.70 -6.81 17.85
C ALA A 158 22.33 -7.42 18.17
N ALA A 159 21.89 -8.42 17.39
CA ALA A 159 20.62 -9.13 17.53
C ALA A 159 20.83 -10.64 17.28
N PRO A 160 21.58 -11.34 18.16
CA PRO A 160 22.03 -12.71 17.90
C PRO A 160 20.89 -13.74 17.88
N GLU A 161 19.83 -13.54 18.67
CA GLU A 161 18.67 -14.45 18.68
C GLU A 161 17.88 -14.36 17.38
N GLU A 162 17.61 -13.14 16.92
CA GLU A 162 16.92 -12.90 15.64
C GLU A 162 17.78 -13.30 14.45
N ALA A 163 19.10 -13.12 14.52
CA ALA A 163 20.02 -13.59 13.50
C ALA A 163 20.03 -15.12 13.38
N ALA A 164 20.06 -15.85 14.51
CA ALA A 164 19.97 -17.30 14.50
C ALA A 164 18.62 -17.79 13.96
N GLY A 165 17.52 -17.11 14.31
CA GLY A 165 16.20 -17.40 13.75
C GLY A 165 16.09 -17.08 12.25
N LEU A 166 16.76 -16.02 11.79
CA LEU A 166 16.85 -15.65 10.37
C LEU A 166 17.62 -16.71 9.58
N ASP A 167 18.76 -17.17 10.09
CA ASP A 167 19.52 -18.25 9.47
C ASP A 167 18.67 -19.53 9.37
N ALA A 168 18.07 -19.97 10.48
CA ALA A 168 17.28 -21.20 10.51
C ALA A 168 16.08 -21.17 9.54
N SER A 169 15.31 -20.07 9.53
CA SER A 169 14.19 -19.92 8.59
C SER A 169 14.66 -19.75 7.14
N SER A 170 15.82 -19.16 6.90
CA SER A 170 16.38 -19.05 5.54
C SER A 170 16.80 -20.41 4.99
N GLU A 171 17.37 -21.30 5.82
CA GLU A 171 17.68 -22.67 5.38
C GLU A 171 16.42 -23.47 5.06
N GLU A 172 15.36 -23.33 5.86
CA GLU A 172 14.07 -23.99 5.59
C GLU A 172 13.45 -23.51 4.27
N LEU A 173 13.46 -22.19 4.04
CA LEU A 173 13.01 -21.60 2.79
C LEU A 173 13.86 -22.06 1.60
N ALA A 174 15.17 -22.07 1.75
CA ALA A 174 16.10 -22.50 0.70
C ALA A 174 15.85 -23.95 0.30
N ALA A 175 15.75 -24.86 1.28
CA ALA A 175 15.44 -26.26 1.03
C ALA A 175 14.08 -26.44 0.33
N ALA A 176 13.05 -25.70 0.75
CA ALA A 176 11.74 -25.74 0.10
C ALA A 176 11.82 -25.30 -1.38
N PHE A 177 12.54 -24.21 -1.67
CA PHE A 177 12.72 -23.75 -3.05
C PHE A 177 13.54 -24.75 -3.89
N GLU A 178 14.60 -25.34 -3.33
CA GLU A 178 15.39 -26.37 -4.02
C GLU A 178 14.52 -27.58 -4.41
N ASP A 179 13.71 -28.08 -3.48
CA ASP A 179 12.78 -29.18 -3.72
C ASP A 179 11.71 -28.82 -4.76
N SER A 180 11.17 -27.60 -4.68
CA SER A 180 10.16 -27.08 -5.60
C SER A 180 10.72 -26.93 -7.03
N ILE A 181 11.91 -26.37 -7.17
CA ILE A 181 12.61 -26.21 -8.45
C ILE A 181 12.93 -27.59 -9.04
N ALA A 182 13.39 -28.53 -8.22
CA ALA A 182 13.63 -29.92 -8.63
C ALA A 182 12.34 -30.62 -9.10
N ALA A 183 11.19 -30.28 -8.49
CA ALA A 183 9.87 -30.76 -8.90
C ALA A 183 9.32 -30.06 -10.16
N GLY A 184 9.92 -28.95 -10.59
CA GLY A 184 9.64 -28.30 -11.88
C GLY A 184 8.98 -26.93 -11.81
N THR A 185 8.83 -26.33 -10.63
CA THR A 185 8.27 -24.98 -10.46
C THR A 185 9.17 -24.10 -9.58
N PRO A 186 9.37 -22.81 -9.88
CA PRO A 186 10.11 -21.91 -8.99
C PRO A 186 9.23 -21.34 -7.87
N PHE A 187 7.94 -21.64 -7.85
CA PHE A 187 6.99 -21.01 -6.94
C PHE A 187 6.56 -21.98 -5.86
N LEU A 188 6.67 -21.52 -4.60
CA LEU A 188 6.15 -22.24 -3.45
C LEU A 188 4.67 -21.94 -3.24
N ALA A 189 3.97 -22.91 -2.65
CA ALA A 189 2.57 -22.76 -2.29
C ALA A 189 2.41 -21.90 -1.02
N ALA A 190 1.50 -20.93 -1.06
CA ALA A 190 1.10 -20.16 0.12
C ALA A 190 0.00 -20.89 0.90
N TYR A 191 -0.88 -21.57 0.18
CA TYR A 191 -1.94 -22.44 0.69
C TYR A 191 -1.89 -23.80 -0.01
N PRO A 192 -2.48 -24.88 0.56
CA PRO A 192 -2.40 -26.20 -0.05
C PRO A 192 -2.88 -26.21 -1.51
N GLY A 193 -1.97 -26.54 -2.43
CA GLY A 193 -2.23 -26.59 -3.88
C GLY A 193 -2.38 -25.24 -4.57
N GLN A 194 -2.04 -24.12 -3.92
CA GLN A 194 -2.22 -22.78 -4.47
C GLN A 194 -0.95 -21.96 -4.31
N ALA A 195 -0.44 -21.44 -5.43
CA ALA A 195 0.81 -20.69 -5.48
C ALA A 195 0.59 -19.31 -6.12
N TRP A 196 1.01 -18.28 -5.40
CA TRP A 196 1.11 -16.92 -5.90
C TRP A 196 2.59 -16.54 -5.96
N PRO A 197 3.11 -16.17 -7.15
CA PRO A 197 4.50 -15.73 -7.29
C PRO A 197 4.89 -14.56 -6.37
N VAL A 198 3.93 -13.68 -6.05
CA VAL A 198 4.14 -12.55 -5.13
C VAL A 198 4.50 -12.99 -3.70
N ASP A 199 4.16 -14.21 -3.29
CA ASP A 199 4.56 -14.69 -1.95
C ASP A 199 5.97 -15.28 -1.98
N SER A 200 6.30 -15.95 -3.10
CA SER A 200 7.64 -16.50 -3.31
C SER A 200 8.70 -15.40 -3.40
N VAL A 201 8.42 -14.27 -4.07
CA VAL A 201 9.40 -13.17 -4.19
C VAL A 201 9.77 -12.57 -2.83
N VAL A 202 8.83 -12.49 -1.87
CA VAL A 202 9.13 -11.99 -0.52
C VAL A 202 10.10 -12.92 0.20
N ALA A 203 9.87 -14.23 0.10
CA ALA A 203 10.76 -15.22 0.66
C ALA A 203 12.16 -15.17 0.04
N VAL A 204 12.26 -15.06 -1.29
CA VAL A 204 13.54 -14.94 -2.01
C VAL A 204 14.26 -13.64 -1.62
N ALA A 205 13.55 -12.52 -1.49
CA ALA A 205 14.12 -11.27 -1.01
C ALA A 205 14.65 -11.42 0.44
N SER A 206 13.97 -12.20 1.29
CA SER A 206 14.45 -12.47 2.66
C SER A 206 15.76 -13.27 2.68
N LEU A 207 15.96 -14.22 1.75
CA LEU A 207 17.23 -14.94 1.59
C LEU A 207 18.35 -13.96 1.19
N ARG A 208 18.05 -13.08 0.24
CA ARG A 208 19.00 -12.06 -0.23
C ARG A 208 19.40 -11.07 0.87
N LEU A 209 18.44 -10.68 1.72
CA LEU A 209 18.67 -9.84 2.90
C LEU A 209 19.54 -10.55 3.94
N ARG A 210 19.28 -11.84 4.19
CA ARG A 210 20.10 -12.64 5.11
C ARG A 210 21.56 -12.67 4.69
N ASP A 211 21.83 -12.95 3.41
CA ASP A 211 23.20 -13.01 2.88
C ASP A 211 23.90 -11.65 2.98
N HIS A 212 23.16 -10.57 2.66
CA HIS A 212 23.66 -9.20 2.82
C HIS A 212 24.08 -8.90 4.27
N LEU A 213 23.26 -9.30 5.25
CA LEU A 213 23.53 -9.06 6.67
C LEU A 213 24.67 -9.93 7.22
N ALA A 214 24.84 -11.14 6.69
CA ALA A 214 25.93 -12.04 7.03
C ALA A 214 27.26 -11.63 6.36
N GLY A 215 27.18 -10.86 5.26
CA GLY A 215 28.35 -10.49 4.44
C GLY A 215 28.86 -11.66 3.61
N ASP A 216 27.98 -12.58 3.21
CA ASP A 216 28.28 -13.74 2.37
C ASP A 216 27.30 -13.82 1.16
N ASP A 217 27.39 -14.91 0.39
CA ASP A 217 26.60 -15.15 -0.83
C ASP A 217 25.97 -16.55 -0.84
N ARG A 218 25.65 -17.09 0.34
CA ARG A 218 25.24 -18.48 0.54
C ARG A 218 24.08 -18.93 -0.34
N HIS A 219 23.08 -18.08 -0.54
CA HIS A 219 21.86 -18.37 -1.30
C HIS A 219 21.90 -17.82 -2.73
N SER A 220 23.01 -17.20 -3.16
CA SER A 220 23.12 -16.53 -4.46
C SER A 220 22.82 -17.45 -5.65
N ALA A 221 23.29 -18.71 -5.61
CA ALA A 221 23.04 -19.69 -6.67
C ALA A 221 21.55 -20.05 -6.78
N LEU A 222 20.88 -20.25 -5.64
CA LEU A 222 19.45 -20.55 -5.59
C LEU A 222 18.61 -19.36 -6.10
N ILE A 223 18.95 -18.14 -5.66
CA ILE A 223 18.29 -16.90 -6.12
C ILE A 223 18.45 -16.73 -7.63
N GLY A 224 19.64 -17.02 -8.17
CA GLY A 224 19.92 -16.99 -9.60
C GLY A 224 19.07 -17.99 -10.40
N GLU A 225 18.97 -19.23 -9.95
CA GLU A 225 18.13 -20.26 -10.58
C GLU A 225 16.65 -19.90 -10.49
N TRP A 226 16.17 -19.47 -9.32
CA TRP A 226 14.78 -19.01 -9.14
C TRP A 226 14.43 -17.87 -10.10
N THR A 227 15.34 -16.90 -10.24
CA THR A 227 15.17 -15.76 -11.15
C THR A 227 15.07 -16.21 -12.61
N ALA A 228 15.97 -17.09 -13.06
CA ALA A 228 15.94 -17.63 -14.42
C ALA A 228 14.63 -18.39 -14.70
N ARG A 229 14.21 -19.25 -13.79
CA ARG A 229 12.98 -20.05 -13.93
C ARG A 229 11.71 -19.23 -13.89
N THR A 230 11.71 -18.13 -13.14
CA THR A 230 10.59 -17.18 -13.07
C THR A 230 10.46 -16.41 -14.38
N ARG A 231 11.58 -15.98 -14.98
CA ARG A 231 11.59 -15.32 -16.30
C ARG A 231 11.07 -16.21 -17.43
N ASP A 232 11.23 -17.52 -17.32
CA ASP A 232 10.65 -18.49 -18.27
C ASP A 232 9.13 -18.69 -18.09
N ARG A 233 8.52 -18.11 -17.05
CA ARG A 233 7.11 -18.29 -16.64
C ARG A 233 6.34 -16.98 -16.50
N LEU A 234 6.77 -15.94 -17.20
CA LEU A 234 6.07 -14.66 -17.24
C LEU A 234 4.71 -14.80 -17.93
N ASP A 235 3.76 -13.96 -17.54
CA ASP A 235 2.49 -13.81 -18.24
C ASP A 235 2.74 -13.38 -19.69
N PRO A 236 2.37 -14.20 -20.68
CA PRO A 236 2.67 -13.91 -22.09
C PRO A 236 1.95 -12.66 -22.61
N ALA A 237 0.87 -12.19 -21.95
CA ALA A 237 0.14 -11.01 -22.37
C ALA A 237 0.85 -9.71 -21.98
N THR A 238 1.55 -9.70 -20.84
CA THR A 238 2.12 -8.48 -20.24
C THR A 238 3.65 -8.51 -20.18
N GLY A 239 4.27 -9.69 -20.22
CA GLY A 239 5.69 -9.87 -19.95
C GLY A 239 6.07 -9.70 -18.48
N LEU A 240 5.09 -9.66 -17.57
CA LEU A 240 5.28 -9.52 -16.12
C LEU A 240 5.08 -10.86 -15.40
N VAL A 241 5.53 -10.95 -14.15
CA VAL A 241 5.28 -12.14 -13.32
C VAL A 241 3.76 -12.31 -13.11
N PRO A 242 3.15 -13.50 -13.34
CA PRO A 242 1.71 -13.68 -13.22
C PRO A 242 1.20 -13.52 -11.78
N HIS A 243 -0.09 -13.22 -11.60
CA HIS A 243 -0.73 -13.15 -10.29
C HIS A 243 -0.79 -14.53 -9.62
N ARG A 244 -1.17 -15.56 -10.38
CA ARG A 244 -1.33 -16.93 -9.87
C ARG A 244 -0.83 -17.96 -10.88
N VAL A 245 -0.27 -19.03 -10.37
CA VAL A 245 0.27 -20.15 -11.15
C VAL A 245 -0.29 -21.48 -10.65
N ASP A 246 -0.21 -22.50 -11.50
CA ASP A 246 -0.39 -23.88 -11.06
C ASP A 246 0.76 -24.27 -10.12
N ALA A 247 0.41 -24.80 -8.94
CA ALA A 247 1.40 -25.11 -7.91
C ALA A 247 2.28 -26.32 -8.25
N ALA A 248 1.90 -27.16 -9.23
CA ALA A 248 2.65 -28.36 -9.60
C ALA A 248 3.71 -28.07 -10.67
N ASP A 249 3.39 -27.27 -11.70
CA ASP A 249 4.30 -27.03 -12.84
C ASP A 249 4.69 -25.55 -13.03
N GLY A 250 4.07 -24.63 -12.29
CA GLY A 250 4.31 -23.19 -12.39
C GLY A 250 3.71 -22.54 -13.64
N GLY A 251 2.79 -23.23 -14.35
CA GLY A 251 2.08 -22.67 -15.49
C GLY A 251 1.18 -21.50 -15.09
N VAL A 252 1.07 -20.49 -15.97
CA VAL A 252 0.26 -19.30 -15.72
C VAL A 252 -1.22 -19.70 -15.58
N ALA A 253 -1.80 -19.47 -14.41
CA ALA A 253 -3.21 -19.74 -14.11
C ALA A 253 -4.05 -18.47 -14.10
N ASP A 254 -3.45 -17.34 -13.70
CA ASP A 254 -4.03 -16.00 -13.80
C ASP A 254 -2.93 -15.01 -14.20
N GLY A 255 -3.24 -14.09 -15.11
CA GLY A 255 -2.29 -13.13 -15.69
C GLY A 255 -1.77 -12.12 -14.67
N ALA A 256 -0.96 -11.16 -15.11
CA ALA A 256 -0.45 -10.14 -14.21
C ALA A 256 -1.59 -9.24 -13.67
N ARG A 257 -1.63 -9.06 -12.35
CA ARG A 257 -2.56 -8.15 -11.64
C ARG A 257 -1.81 -7.17 -10.77
N ALA A 258 -2.32 -5.95 -10.65
CA ALA A 258 -1.60 -4.86 -9.99
C ALA A 258 -1.40 -5.04 -8.48
N THR A 259 -2.34 -5.69 -7.79
CA THR A 259 -2.21 -6.09 -6.39
C THR A 259 -0.95 -6.92 -6.16
N SER A 260 -0.69 -7.90 -7.02
CA SER A 260 0.55 -8.67 -7.00
C SER A 260 1.74 -7.88 -7.53
N GLN A 261 1.60 -7.16 -8.65
CA GLN A 261 2.72 -6.45 -9.27
C GLN A 261 3.34 -5.42 -8.33
N SER A 262 2.52 -4.64 -7.63
CA SER A 262 3.04 -3.60 -6.73
C SER A 262 3.87 -4.18 -5.58
N LEU A 263 3.50 -5.35 -5.05
CA LEU A 263 4.34 -6.07 -4.09
C LEU A 263 5.54 -6.74 -4.77
N LEU A 264 5.38 -7.36 -5.94
CA LEU A 264 6.47 -7.95 -6.71
C LEU A 264 7.57 -6.93 -6.97
N LEU A 265 7.23 -5.75 -7.48
CA LEU A 265 8.18 -4.67 -7.78
C LEU A 265 8.92 -4.21 -6.52
N ARG A 266 8.20 -4.06 -5.39
CA ARG A 266 8.78 -3.70 -4.10
C ARG A 266 9.88 -4.66 -3.63
N PHE A 267 9.73 -5.95 -3.88
CA PHE A 267 10.67 -6.99 -3.44
C PHE A 267 11.68 -7.42 -4.51
N LEU A 268 11.30 -7.41 -5.79
CA LEU A 268 12.22 -7.58 -6.91
C LEU A 268 13.32 -6.53 -6.88
N PHE A 269 13.02 -5.30 -6.45
CA PHE A 269 14.02 -4.25 -6.25
C PHE A 269 15.17 -4.68 -5.31
N GLU A 270 14.86 -5.51 -4.30
CA GLU A 270 15.83 -6.00 -3.32
C GLU A 270 16.62 -7.22 -3.84
N ILE A 271 16.14 -7.87 -4.91
CA ILE A 271 16.74 -9.06 -5.53
C ILE A 271 17.57 -8.68 -6.75
N ASP A 272 16.95 -8.00 -7.71
CA ASP A 272 17.49 -7.59 -9.01
C ASP A 272 16.87 -6.23 -9.40
N PRO A 273 17.50 -5.10 -9.02
CA PRO A 273 16.95 -3.77 -9.27
C PRO A 273 16.87 -3.40 -10.76
N GLU A 274 17.67 -4.02 -11.62
CA GLU A 274 17.60 -3.79 -13.07
C GLU A 274 16.35 -4.43 -13.67
N TRP A 275 16.06 -5.68 -13.27
CA TRP A 275 14.81 -6.35 -13.64
C TRP A 275 13.60 -5.61 -13.10
N ALA A 276 13.61 -5.26 -11.82
CA ALA A 276 12.52 -4.53 -11.19
C ALA A 276 12.24 -3.19 -11.89
N ALA A 277 13.29 -2.47 -12.34
CA ALA A 277 13.15 -1.22 -13.08
C ALA A 277 12.52 -1.43 -14.47
N ALA A 278 12.88 -2.51 -15.17
CA ALA A 278 12.27 -2.87 -16.44
C ALA A 278 10.78 -3.21 -16.27
N ASP A 279 10.44 -4.02 -15.28
CA ASP A 279 9.06 -4.41 -14.97
C ASP A 279 8.23 -3.22 -14.49
N TYR A 280 8.83 -2.29 -13.72
CA TYR A 280 8.15 -1.06 -13.28
C TYR A 280 7.73 -0.20 -14.47
N ALA A 281 8.57 -0.06 -15.49
CA ALA A 281 8.23 0.70 -16.70
C ALA A 281 7.00 0.09 -17.41
N VAL A 282 6.98 -1.23 -17.59
CA VAL A 282 5.85 -1.96 -18.18
C VAL A 282 4.60 -1.85 -17.32
N PHE A 283 4.74 -2.01 -16.00
CA PHE A 283 3.65 -1.86 -15.05
C PHE A 283 3.00 -0.48 -15.11
N ARG A 284 3.81 0.59 -15.16
CA ARG A 284 3.31 1.97 -15.28
C ARG A 284 2.60 2.23 -16.60
N GLU A 285 2.99 1.58 -17.69
CA GLU A 285 2.29 1.67 -18.98
C GLU A 285 0.95 0.91 -18.94
N LEU A 286 0.97 -0.35 -18.51
CA LEU A 286 -0.17 -1.25 -18.61
C LEU A 286 -1.23 -1.05 -17.52
N PHE A 287 -0.87 -0.58 -16.32
CA PHE A 287 -1.80 -0.47 -15.19
C PHE A 287 -2.12 0.99 -14.82
N THR A 288 -1.83 1.95 -15.70
CA THR A 288 -2.17 3.36 -15.43
C THR A 288 -3.67 3.61 -15.47
N SER A 289 -4.12 4.59 -14.69
CA SER A 289 -5.49 5.09 -14.78
C SER A 289 -5.78 5.73 -16.14
N ASP A 290 -6.89 5.33 -16.74
CA ASP A 290 -7.50 5.93 -17.92
C ASP A 290 -8.50 7.06 -17.56
N VAL A 291 -8.70 7.32 -16.27
CA VAL A 291 -9.61 8.36 -15.76
C VAL A 291 -8.82 9.61 -15.40
N ALA A 292 -8.95 10.66 -16.22
CA ALA A 292 -8.15 11.88 -16.13
C ALA A 292 -8.14 12.57 -14.75
N MET A 293 -9.17 12.38 -13.92
CA MET A 293 -9.29 13.01 -12.59
C MET A 293 -8.88 12.12 -11.42
N LEU A 294 -8.60 10.84 -11.68
CA LEU A 294 -8.31 9.83 -10.65
C LEU A 294 -6.95 9.21 -10.97
N PRO A 295 -5.83 9.81 -10.54
CA PRO A 295 -4.56 9.09 -10.61
C PRO A 295 -4.68 7.85 -9.72
N GLY A 296 -4.15 6.75 -10.19
CA GLY A 296 -4.31 5.46 -9.55
C GLY A 296 -3.76 4.35 -10.44
N VAL A 297 -3.87 3.15 -9.91
CA VAL A 297 -3.44 1.93 -10.54
C VAL A 297 -4.68 1.09 -10.83
N ARG A 298 -4.86 0.69 -12.09
CA ARG A 298 -5.88 -0.28 -12.49
C ARG A 298 -5.53 -1.66 -11.91
N GLU A 299 -6.53 -2.46 -11.55
CA GLU A 299 -6.27 -3.83 -11.10
C GLU A 299 -5.74 -4.72 -12.22
N TYR A 300 -6.39 -4.63 -13.38
CA TYR A 300 -6.06 -5.36 -14.58
C TYR A 300 -5.45 -4.42 -15.63
N PRO A 301 -4.66 -4.95 -16.58
CA PRO A 301 -4.08 -4.14 -17.65
C PRO A 301 -5.15 -3.31 -18.40
N VAL A 302 -4.75 -2.16 -18.95
CA VAL A 302 -5.60 -1.31 -19.78
C VAL A 302 -6.24 -2.16 -20.90
N GLY A 303 -7.56 -2.10 -21.00
CA GLY A 303 -8.35 -2.91 -21.93
C GLY A 303 -9.04 -4.12 -21.28
N ASP A 304 -8.70 -4.44 -20.04
CA ASP A 304 -9.40 -5.44 -19.21
C ASP A 304 -10.17 -4.74 -18.07
N ASP A 305 -11.48 -4.91 -18.06
CA ASP A 305 -12.42 -4.38 -17.07
C ASP A 305 -13.01 -5.48 -16.17
N SER A 306 -12.25 -6.57 -15.98
CA SER A 306 -12.61 -7.63 -15.04
C SER A 306 -12.90 -7.06 -13.64
N PRO A 307 -13.87 -7.64 -12.92
CA PRO A 307 -14.26 -7.14 -11.62
C PRO A 307 -13.17 -7.42 -10.57
N GLY A 308 -13.20 -6.65 -9.50
CA GLY A 308 -12.36 -6.91 -8.33
C GLY A 308 -12.84 -8.10 -7.51
N ASP A 309 -11.96 -8.56 -6.63
CA ASP A 309 -12.18 -9.68 -5.72
C ASP A 309 -11.65 -9.35 -4.31
N VAL A 310 -11.30 -10.37 -3.54
CA VAL A 310 -10.82 -10.22 -2.16
C VAL A 310 -9.45 -9.53 -2.09
N ASP A 311 -8.60 -9.68 -3.11
CA ASP A 311 -7.24 -9.13 -3.12
C ASP A 311 -7.23 -7.64 -3.52
N SER A 312 -8.04 -7.30 -4.52
CA SER A 312 -8.16 -5.93 -5.01
C SER A 312 -9.15 -5.09 -4.20
N GLY A 313 -10.08 -5.75 -3.52
CA GLY A 313 -11.29 -5.12 -3.01
C GLY A 313 -12.14 -4.52 -4.14
N PRO A 314 -13.10 -3.63 -3.80
CA PRO A 314 -13.97 -3.01 -4.79
C PRO A 314 -13.19 -2.07 -5.72
N LEU A 315 -13.36 -2.26 -7.03
CA LEU A 315 -12.75 -1.39 -8.05
C LEU A 315 -13.62 -0.17 -8.36
N VAL A 316 -13.00 1.00 -8.45
CA VAL A 316 -13.66 2.25 -8.86
C VAL A 316 -13.11 2.67 -10.21
N PHE A 317 -13.90 2.49 -11.28
CA PHE A 317 -13.44 2.65 -12.67
C PHE A 317 -12.23 1.77 -13.01
N GLY A 318 -12.22 0.53 -12.52
CA GLY A 318 -11.09 -0.40 -12.69
C GLY A 318 -9.90 -0.13 -11.75
N LEU A 319 -9.89 0.99 -11.01
CA LEU A 319 -8.81 1.35 -10.09
C LEU A 319 -8.89 0.56 -8.78
N SER A 320 -7.74 0.00 -8.40
CA SER A 320 -7.53 -0.78 -7.19
C SER A 320 -6.91 0.10 -6.12
N ALA A 321 -7.62 0.28 -5.00
CA ALA A 321 -7.13 1.10 -3.89
C ALA A 321 -5.93 0.46 -3.20
N SER A 322 -5.91 -0.88 -3.08
CA SER A 322 -4.78 -1.63 -2.51
C SER A 322 -3.54 -1.49 -3.39
N ALA A 323 -3.66 -1.79 -4.69
CA ALA A 323 -2.53 -1.63 -5.61
C ALA A 323 -2.04 -0.19 -5.70
N SER A 324 -2.93 0.80 -5.73
CA SER A 324 -2.55 2.23 -5.76
C SER A 324 -1.80 2.65 -4.51
N THR A 325 -2.16 2.08 -3.35
CA THR A 325 -1.50 2.37 -2.07
C THR A 325 -0.08 1.81 -2.08
N VAL A 326 0.08 0.54 -2.45
CA VAL A 326 1.40 -0.12 -2.48
C VAL A 326 2.30 0.51 -3.55
N ALA A 327 1.76 0.88 -4.71
CA ALA A 327 2.50 1.52 -5.80
C ALA A 327 3.10 2.90 -5.43
N VAL A 328 2.67 3.52 -4.33
CA VAL A 328 3.39 4.68 -3.76
C VAL A 328 4.82 4.28 -3.38
N ALA A 329 5.00 3.10 -2.79
CA ALA A 329 6.32 2.57 -2.43
C ALA A 329 7.18 2.39 -3.68
N ASP A 330 6.62 1.79 -4.74
CA ASP A 330 7.34 1.57 -5.99
C ASP A 330 7.78 2.91 -6.60
N ALA A 331 6.88 3.88 -6.70
CA ALA A 331 7.21 5.21 -7.22
C ALA A 331 8.31 5.91 -6.40
N VAL A 332 8.34 5.70 -5.08
CA VAL A 332 9.44 6.17 -4.22
C VAL A 332 10.73 5.42 -4.53
N LEU A 333 10.68 4.08 -4.58
CA LEU A 333 11.86 3.26 -4.81
C LEU A 333 12.51 3.53 -6.15
N PHE A 334 11.73 3.67 -7.23
CA PHE A 334 12.22 3.96 -8.59
C PHE A 334 12.40 5.45 -8.90
N ALA A 335 12.29 6.33 -7.88
CA ALA A 335 12.42 7.78 -8.00
C ALA A 335 11.49 8.43 -9.05
N ASP A 336 10.29 7.87 -9.26
CA ASP A 336 9.26 8.40 -10.15
C ASP A 336 8.45 9.50 -9.44
N ALA A 337 9.02 10.71 -9.46
CA ALA A 337 8.43 11.87 -8.78
C ALA A 337 6.99 12.21 -9.23
N PRO A 338 6.64 12.20 -10.54
CA PRO A 338 5.26 12.40 -10.98
C PRO A 338 4.29 11.36 -10.43
N ALA A 339 4.62 10.06 -10.49
CA ALA A 339 3.77 9.01 -9.96
C ALA A 339 3.61 9.14 -8.43
N ALA A 340 4.71 9.30 -7.69
CA ALA A 340 4.69 9.45 -6.24
C ALA A 340 3.83 10.67 -5.82
N ALA A 341 3.97 11.82 -6.48
CA ALA A 341 3.21 13.02 -6.16
C ALA A 341 1.71 12.91 -6.50
N SER A 342 1.35 12.19 -7.56
CA SER A 342 -0.05 12.01 -7.96
C SER A 342 -0.77 10.99 -7.08
N LEU A 343 -0.14 9.83 -6.83
CA LEU A 343 -0.68 8.76 -5.98
C LEU A 343 -0.80 9.22 -4.52
N THR A 344 0.24 9.81 -3.94
CA THR A 344 0.18 10.34 -2.56
C THR A 344 -0.86 11.44 -2.43
N GLY A 345 -0.86 12.42 -3.35
CA GLY A 345 -1.83 13.51 -3.32
C GLY A 345 -3.27 13.02 -3.39
N PHE A 346 -3.54 12.05 -4.25
CA PHE A 346 -4.89 11.48 -4.37
C PHE A 346 -5.28 10.61 -3.18
N ALA A 347 -4.38 9.77 -2.65
CA ALA A 347 -4.64 8.98 -1.45
C ALA A 347 -4.99 9.87 -0.24
N GLU A 348 -4.24 10.96 -0.05
CA GLU A 348 -4.48 11.93 1.01
C GLU A 348 -5.80 12.69 0.83
N ALA A 349 -6.15 13.02 -0.41
CA ALA A 349 -7.42 13.66 -0.74
C ALA A 349 -8.62 12.73 -0.55
N ALA A 350 -8.57 11.52 -1.10
CA ALA A 350 -9.67 10.57 -1.12
C ALA A 350 -9.89 9.90 0.24
N GLY A 351 -8.81 9.55 0.95
CA GLY A 351 -8.91 8.90 2.24
C GLY A 351 -9.27 9.84 3.40
N MET A 352 -9.33 11.16 3.13
CA MET A 352 -9.70 12.20 4.09
C MET A 352 -8.95 12.07 5.42
N ALA A 353 -7.62 11.94 5.37
CA ALA A 353 -6.81 11.75 6.58
C ALA A 353 -7.09 12.85 7.62
N VAL A 354 -7.62 12.43 8.78
CA VAL A 354 -7.86 13.30 9.93
C VAL A 354 -6.91 12.92 11.03
N GLU A 355 -6.23 13.94 11.57
CA GLU A 355 -5.40 13.80 12.76
C GLU A 355 -6.15 14.41 13.96
N TRP A 356 -6.26 13.64 15.05
CA TRP A 356 -6.87 14.07 16.29
C TRP A 356 -6.30 13.27 17.46
N GLY A 357 -5.95 13.94 18.57
CA GLY A 357 -5.44 13.26 19.76
C GLY A 357 -4.04 12.63 19.61
N GLY A 358 -3.25 13.05 18.61
CA GLY A 358 -1.94 12.44 18.31
C GLY A 358 -2.03 11.20 17.42
N GLU A 359 -3.23 10.86 16.95
CA GLU A 359 -3.47 9.75 16.01
C GLU A 359 -3.93 10.29 14.66
N ARG A 360 -3.44 9.69 13.58
CA ARG A 360 -3.90 9.98 12.21
C ARG A 360 -4.43 8.71 11.56
N ARG A 361 -5.65 8.81 11.05
CA ARG A 361 -6.40 7.70 10.45
C ARG A 361 -7.08 8.07 9.15
N TYR A 362 -7.15 7.14 8.22
CA TYR A 362 -7.89 7.25 6.97
C TYR A 362 -9.29 6.64 7.08
N LEU A 363 -10.25 7.18 6.32
CA LEU A 363 -11.64 6.71 6.32
C LEU A 363 -12.27 6.58 7.72
N GLY A 364 -11.85 7.42 8.66
CA GLY A 364 -12.31 7.38 10.06
C GLY A 364 -11.72 6.24 10.90
N GLY A 365 -10.73 5.50 10.40
CA GLY A 365 -10.09 4.36 11.07
C GLY A 365 -10.82 3.04 10.89
N ALA A 366 -11.71 2.94 9.89
CA ALA A 366 -12.54 1.76 9.66
C ALA A 366 -11.74 0.51 9.19
N LEU A 367 -10.58 0.72 8.56
CA LEU A 367 -9.75 -0.34 7.99
C LEU A 367 -8.27 -0.15 8.37
N PRO A 368 -7.86 -0.50 9.61
CA PRO A 368 -6.47 -0.35 10.07
C PRO A 368 -5.43 -1.00 9.15
N VAL A 369 -5.78 -2.06 8.43
CA VAL A 369 -4.90 -2.67 7.43
C VAL A 369 -4.56 -1.71 6.28
N GLY A 370 -5.53 -0.88 5.84
CA GLY A 370 -5.31 0.12 4.80
C GLY A 370 -4.37 1.23 5.26
N ASP A 371 -4.54 1.70 6.50
CA ASP A 371 -3.60 2.62 7.14
C ASP A 371 -2.20 2.02 7.23
N ALA A 372 -2.10 0.72 7.55
CA ALA A 372 -0.83 0.00 7.65
C ALA A 372 -0.10 -0.12 6.30
N PHE A 373 -0.80 -0.46 5.22
CA PHE A 373 -0.24 -0.43 3.87
C PHE A 373 0.23 0.96 3.48
N LEU A 374 -0.59 1.99 3.68
CA LEU A 374 -0.26 3.34 3.24
C LEU A 374 0.93 3.92 4.01
N MET A 375 0.99 3.73 5.33
CA MET A 375 2.13 4.21 6.11
C MET A 375 3.43 3.48 5.74
N TRP A 376 3.37 2.17 5.52
CA TRP A 376 4.52 1.39 5.07
C TRP A 376 5.01 1.87 3.70
N SER A 377 4.10 2.12 2.76
CA SER A 377 4.45 2.62 1.43
C SER A 377 5.05 4.03 1.45
N LEU A 378 4.51 4.93 2.28
CA LEU A 378 5.06 6.29 2.44
C LEU A 378 6.42 6.29 3.14
N ALA A 379 6.69 5.30 3.98
CA ALA A 379 7.96 5.09 4.66
C ALA A 379 8.91 4.15 3.89
N ALA A 380 8.65 3.81 2.63
CA ALA A 380 9.51 2.88 1.91
C ALA A 380 10.97 3.36 1.83
N VAL A 381 11.91 2.49 2.20
CA VAL A 381 13.36 2.61 1.97
C VAL A 381 13.91 1.27 1.48
N PRO A 382 14.98 1.29 0.66
CA PRO A 382 15.69 0.07 0.33
C PRO A 382 16.29 -0.62 1.58
N ALA A 383 16.25 -1.95 1.59
CA ALA A 383 16.86 -2.76 2.65
C ALA A 383 18.23 -3.33 2.25
N VAL A 384 18.42 -3.68 0.98
CA VAL A 384 19.65 -4.31 0.45
C VAL A 384 20.27 -3.47 -0.67
N SER A 385 19.49 -3.16 -1.70
CA SER A 385 19.97 -2.46 -2.89
C SER A 385 20.13 -0.96 -2.63
N ALA A 386 21.35 -0.44 -2.70
CA ALA A 386 21.60 1.00 -2.53
C ALA A 386 21.45 1.79 -3.84
N ASP A 387 21.61 1.13 -4.99
CA ASP A 387 21.57 1.75 -6.30
C ASP A 387 20.18 1.58 -6.94
N THR A 388 19.49 2.69 -7.12
CA THR A 388 18.22 2.76 -7.86
C THR A 388 18.47 3.31 -9.26
N PRO A 389 18.13 2.57 -10.33
CA PRO A 389 17.93 3.16 -11.64
C PRO A 389 16.68 4.04 -11.60
N PRO A 390 16.77 5.37 -11.80
CA PRO A 390 15.57 6.20 -11.89
C PRO A 390 14.76 5.78 -13.12
N VAL A 391 13.48 5.48 -12.93
CA VAL A 391 12.56 5.15 -14.04
C VAL A 391 11.50 6.23 -14.14
N PRO A 392 11.80 7.37 -14.79
CA PRO A 392 10.79 8.39 -15.02
C PRO A 392 9.75 7.85 -15.99
N THR A 393 8.48 7.88 -15.59
CA THR A 393 7.36 7.56 -16.47
C THR A 393 6.46 8.78 -16.64
N ASP A 394 6.02 9.05 -17.87
CA ASP A 394 5.09 10.16 -18.18
C ASP A 394 3.61 9.73 -18.04
N THR A 395 3.35 8.72 -17.24
CA THR A 395 2.05 8.05 -17.13
C THR A 395 1.08 8.78 -16.21
N ALA A 396 1.59 9.64 -15.32
CA ALA A 396 0.77 10.47 -14.44
C ALA A 396 0.48 11.84 -15.08
N SER A 397 -0.79 12.11 -15.36
CA SER A 397 -1.20 13.43 -15.88
C SER A 397 -0.93 14.53 -14.84
N PRO A 398 -0.13 15.57 -15.16
CA PRO A 398 0.11 16.67 -14.22
C PRO A 398 -1.16 17.50 -13.94
N TRP A 399 -2.20 17.34 -14.76
CA TRP A 399 -3.43 18.12 -14.71
C TRP A 399 -4.57 17.43 -13.95
N TRP A 400 -4.36 16.24 -13.37
CA TRP A 400 -5.45 15.45 -12.75
C TRP A 400 -6.25 16.21 -11.68
N ARG A 401 -5.59 17.15 -10.99
CA ARG A 401 -6.21 18.02 -9.97
C ARG A 401 -7.28 18.95 -10.53
N VAL A 402 -7.16 19.39 -11.79
CA VAL A 402 -8.12 20.33 -12.39
C VAL A 402 -9.52 19.72 -12.48
N PRO A 403 -9.74 18.59 -13.18
CA PRO A 403 -11.05 17.96 -13.22
C PRO A 403 -11.51 17.46 -11.84
N TRP A 404 -10.58 17.06 -10.95
CA TRP A 404 -10.89 16.70 -9.57
C TRP A 404 -11.49 17.88 -8.76
N HIS A 405 -10.86 19.05 -8.82
CA HIS A 405 -11.37 20.25 -8.14
C HIS A 405 -12.69 20.72 -8.75
N LEU A 406 -12.84 20.66 -10.07
CA LEU A 406 -14.11 20.98 -10.72
C LEU A 406 -15.22 20.05 -10.19
N LEU A 407 -14.98 18.74 -10.15
CA LEU A 407 -15.94 17.76 -9.65
C LEU A 407 -16.32 18.02 -8.18
N THR A 408 -15.33 18.21 -7.31
CA THR A 408 -15.55 18.41 -5.87
C THR A 408 -16.21 19.75 -5.53
N LEU A 409 -16.04 20.78 -6.37
CA LEU A 409 -16.68 22.10 -6.20
C LEU A 409 -18.14 22.16 -6.69
N LEU A 410 -18.58 21.26 -7.57
CA LEU A 410 -19.94 21.27 -8.13
C LEU A 410 -21.05 21.26 -7.05
N PRO A 411 -21.02 20.40 -6.02
CA PRO A 411 -22.04 20.40 -4.97
C PRO A 411 -22.07 21.72 -4.19
N VAL A 412 -20.90 22.28 -3.88
CA VAL A 412 -20.78 23.55 -3.14
C VAL A 412 -21.34 24.70 -3.98
N ALA A 413 -21.00 24.77 -5.27
CA ALA A 413 -21.50 25.78 -6.18
C ALA A 413 -23.03 25.70 -6.34
N ALA A 414 -23.58 24.49 -6.47
CA ALA A 414 -25.02 24.26 -6.55
C ALA A 414 -25.75 24.71 -5.27
N LEU A 415 -25.25 24.31 -4.09
CA LEU A 415 -25.82 24.69 -2.79
C LEU A 415 -25.72 26.21 -2.56
N ALA A 416 -24.58 26.82 -2.90
CA ALA A 416 -24.38 28.26 -2.81
C ALA A 416 -25.35 29.02 -3.72
N LEU A 417 -25.57 28.56 -4.95
CA LEU A 417 -26.54 29.16 -5.87
C LEU A 417 -27.97 29.05 -5.32
N LEU A 418 -28.35 27.91 -4.74
CA LEU A 418 -29.64 27.72 -4.10
C LEU A 418 -29.81 28.63 -2.88
N ALA A 419 -28.78 28.75 -2.03
CA ALA A 419 -28.78 29.66 -0.89
C ALA A 419 -28.95 31.11 -1.36
N VAL A 420 -28.18 31.55 -2.35
CA VAL A 420 -28.30 32.90 -2.93
C VAL A 420 -29.70 33.14 -3.49
N ARG A 421 -30.29 32.17 -4.21
CA ARG A 421 -31.67 32.26 -4.71
C ARG A 421 -32.70 32.34 -3.57
N ALA A 422 -32.52 31.58 -2.50
CA ALA A 422 -33.39 31.63 -1.31
C ALA A 422 -33.27 32.98 -0.57
N TRP A 423 -32.07 33.58 -0.57
CA TRP A 423 -31.85 34.92 -0.06
C TRP A 423 -32.35 36.02 -1.02
N ARG A 424 -32.39 35.83 -2.33
CA ARG A 424 -32.94 36.83 -3.26
C ARG A 424 -34.44 37.07 -3.01
N ARG A 425 -34.87 38.33 -3.01
CA ARG A 425 -36.30 38.67 -2.94
C ARG A 425 -36.96 38.27 -4.27
N PRO A 426 -38.22 37.79 -4.28
CA PRO A 426 -38.94 37.64 -5.54
C PRO A 426 -39.02 39.01 -6.22
N ALA A 427 -38.65 39.07 -7.50
CA ALA A 427 -38.88 40.27 -8.30
C ALA A 427 -40.39 40.56 -8.29
N ALA A 428 -40.76 41.83 -8.11
CA ALA A 428 -42.14 42.24 -8.28
C ALA A 428 -42.56 41.82 -9.71
N ALA A 429 -43.57 40.97 -9.83
CA ALA A 429 -44.14 40.68 -11.13
C ALA A 429 -44.74 41.99 -11.65
N HIS A 430 -44.09 42.61 -12.64
CA HIS A 430 -44.71 43.69 -13.40
C HIS A 430 -45.92 43.08 -14.10
N ARG A 431 -47.11 43.37 -13.57
CA ARG A 431 -48.39 43.18 -14.25
C ARG A 431 -48.75 44.46 -14.98
#